data_AF-A0A520IFW8-F1
#
_entry.id   AF-A0A520IFW8-F1
#
_cell.length_a   1.000
_cell.length_b   1.000
_cell.length_c   1.000
_cell.angle_alpha   90.00
_cell.angle_beta   90.00
_cell.angle_gamma   90.00
#
_symmetry.space_group_name_H-M   'P 1'
#
loop_
_entity.id
_entity.type
_entity.pdbx_description
1 polymer ?
#
loop_
_entity_poly.entity_id
_entity_poly.type
_entity_poly.pdbx_seq_one_letter_code
_entity_poly.pdbx_strand_id
1 'polypeptide(L)'
;MNPNLTADRATFVTHLECSLTGERYEADQLHGLSRAGRPLLVRYDLDLVRASLPKRMLETRPTDLWRWRELLPVRHTANIVSLG
;
A
#
# COMPACT_ATOMS: atom_id res chain seq x y z
N MET A 1 16.16 -1.29 16.80
CA MET A 1 15.75 -0.49 15.63
C MET A 1 14.39 -1.02 15.16
N ASN A 2 13.41 -0.15 14.88
CA ASN A 2 12.04 -0.61 14.53
C ASN A 2 12.06 -1.35 13.17
N PRO A 3 11.76 -2.67 13.11
CA PRO A 3 11.81 -3.43 11.87
C PRO A 3 10.72 -2.98 10.87
N ASN A 4 9.67 -2.30 11.33
CA ASN A 4 8.68 -1.67 10.46
C ASN A 4 9.25 -0.48 9.68
N LEU A 5 10.43 0.04 10.06
CA LEU A 5 11.08 1.17 9.38
C LEU A 5 12.31 0.75 8.55
N THR A 6 12.89 -0.42 8.79
CA THR A 6 14.17 -0.82 8.16
C THR A 6 14.11 -2.02 7.25
N ALA A 7 13.17 -2.96 7.44
CA ALA A 7 13.13 -4.17 6.61
C ALA A 7 12.49 -3.88 5.25
N ASP A 8 13.07 -4.33 4.14
CA ASP A 8 12.40 -4.23 2.84
C ASP A 8 11.19 -5.16 2.77
N ARG A 9 10.09 -4.64 2.20
CA ARG A 9 8.82 -5.34 2.07
C ARG A 9 8.20 -4.99 0.73
N ALA A 10 7.60 -5.98 0.07
CA ALA A 10 6.79 -5.72 -1.10
C ALA A 10 5.52 -4.95 -0.73
N THR A 11 4.96 -4.25 -1.70
CA THR A 11 3.63 -3.63 -1.60
C THR A 11 2.70 -4.30 -2.60
N PHE A 12 1.51 -4.64 -2.15
CA PHE A 12 0.51 -5.35 -2.91
C PHE A 12 -0.42 -4.42 -3.69
N VAL A 13 -0.11 -3.13 -3.76
CA VAL A 13 -0.82 -2.17 -4.64
C VAL A 13 -0.57 -2.56 -6.09
N THR A 14 -1.64 -2.85 -6.83
CA THR A 14 -1.57 -3.25 -8.24
C THR A 14 -1.83 -2.08 -9.18
N HIS A 15 -2.92 -1.34 -8.95
CA HIS A 15 -3.34 -0.22 -9.80
C HIS A 15 -4.31 0.70 -9.05
N LEU A 16 -4.65 1.80 -9.69
CA LEU A 16 -5.72 2.70 -9.28
C LEU A 16 -6.94 2.49 -10.17
N GLU A 17 -8.13 2.69 -9.61
CA GLU A 17 -9.39 2.47 -10.32
C GLU A 17 -10.34 3.66 -10.13
N CYS A 18 -10.96 4.13 -11.20
CA CYS A 18 -11.99 5.17 -11.09
C CYS A 18 -13.18 4.65 -10.27
N SER A 19 -13.51 5.36 -9.19
CA SER A 19 -14.63 5.03 -8.29
C SER A 19 -16.00 4.97 -8.96
N LEU A 20 -16.18 5.57 -10.14
CA LEU A 20 -17.43 5.56 -10.88
C LEU A 20 -17.42 4.59 -12.07
N THR A 21 -16.35 4.60 -12.86
CA THR A 21 -16.31 3.89 -14.15
C THR A 21 -15.58 2.57 -14.10
N GLY A 22 -14.80 2.28 -13.06
CA GLY A 22 -13.93 1.11 -12.99
C GLY A 22 -12.72 1.19 -13.92
N GLU A 23 -12.48 2.33 -14.60
CA GLU A 23 -11.33 2.49 -15.48
C GLU A 23 -10.03 2.35 -14.69
N ARG A 24 -9.08 1.59 -15.25
CA ARG A 24 -7.77 1.31 -14.64
C ARG A 24 -6.75 2.40 -14.96
N TYR A 25 -6.00 2.78 -13.93
CA TYR A 25 -4.92 3.75 -13.95
C TYR A 25 -3.67 3.12 -13.33
N GLU A 26 -2.50 3.36 -13.92
CA GLU A 26 -1.25 2.82 -13.40
C GLU A 26 -0.90 3.41 -12.03
N ALA A 27 -0.43 2.57 -11.11
CA ALA A 27 0.13 3.05 -9.85
C ALA A 27 1.47 3.76 -10.09
N ASP A 28 2.01 4.42 -9.06
CA ASP A 28 3.34 5.04 -9.07
C ASP A 28 3.52 6.19 -10.08
N GLN A 29 2.41 6.83 -10.48
CA GLN A 29 2.41 8.04 -11.30
C GLN A 29 1.64 9.15 -10.60
N LEU A 30 1.94 10.39 -10.95
CA LEU A 30 1.18 11.53 -10.47
C LEU A 30 -0.19 11.54 -11.14
N HIS A 31 -1.24 11.35 -10.34
CA HIS A 31 -2.63 11.42 -10.80
C HIS A 31 -3.39 12.55 -10.11
N GLY A 32 -4.29 13.17 -10.87
CA GLY A 32 -5.36 14.00 -10.33
C GLY A 32 -6.64 13.17 -10.15
N LEU A 33 -7.77 13.74 -10.56
CA LEU A 33 -9.01 12.99 -10.69
C LEU A 33 -8.95 12.04 -11.89
N SER A 34 -9.82 11.04 -11.90
CA SER A 34 -10.08 10.25 -13.09
C SER A 34 -10.54 11.14 -14.26
N ARG A 35 -10.50 10.61 -15.47
CA ARG A 35 -11.08 11.27 -16.67
C ARG A 35 -12.56 11.63 -16.51
N ALA A 36 -13.27 10.94 -15.62
CA ALA A 36 -14.66 11.23 -15.26
C ALA A 36 -14.81 12.26 -14.11
N GLY A 37 -13.72 12.88 -13.66
CA GLY A 37 -13.72 13.86 -12.57
C GLY A 37 -14.00 13.24 -11.19
N ARG A 38 -13.67 11.96 -10.98
CA ARG A 38 -13.96 11.24 -9.72
C ARG A 38 -12.68 10.75 -9.04
N PRO A 39 -12.71 10.51 -7.72
CA PRO A 39 -11.57 9.96 -6.99
C PRO A 39 -11.13 8.59 -7.54
N LEU A 40 -9.82 8.36 -7.48
CA LEU A 40 -9.20 7.08 -7.80
C LEU A 40 -9.06 6.24 -6.52
N LEU A 41 -9.48 4.98 -6.60
CA LEU A 41 -9.39 4.02 -5.51
C LEU A 41 -8.16 3.14 -5.70
N VAL A 42 -7.39 2.94 -4.64
CA VAL A 42 -6.27 1.99 -4.65
C VAL A 42 -6.81 0.56 -4.69
N ARG A 43 -6.27 -0.27 -5.59
CA ARG A 43 -6.59 -1.70 -5.71
C ARG A 43 -5.38 -2.55 -5.32
N TYR A 44 -5.66 -3.70 -4.72
CA TYR A 44 -4.66 -4.59 -4.14
C TYR A 44 -4.79 -6.00 -4.72
N ASP A 45 -3.67 -6.72 -4.76
CA ASP A 45 -3.68 -8.16 -4.97
C ASP A 45 -4.09 -8.84 -3.65
N LEU A 46 -5.38 -9.13 -3.51
CA LEU A 46 -5.94 -9.70 -2.28
C LEU A 46 -5.51 -11.15 -2.07
N ASP A 47 -5.21 -11.90 -3.13
CA ASP A 47 -4.74 -13.27 -3.04
C ASP A 47 -3.31 -13.30 -2.48
N LEU A 48 -2.44 -12.43 -2.96
CA LEU A 48 -1.09 -12.26 -2.40
C LEU A 48 -1.10 -11.72 -0.97
N VAL A 49 -1.99 -10.77 -0.66
CA VAL A 49 -2.17 -10.28 0.73
C VAL A 49 -2.55 -11.44 1.64
N ARG A 50 -3.53 -12.26 1.23
CA ARG A 50 -3.99 -13.41 2.01
C ARG A 50 -2.89 -14.44 2.24
N ALA A 51 -2.06 -14.70 1.23
CA ALA A 51 -0.96 -15.65 1.30
C ALA A 51 0.22 -15.13 2.14
N SER A 52 0.50 -13.83 2.08
CA SER A 52 1.76 -13.25 2.57
C SER A 52 1.63 -12.49 3.90
N LEU A 53 0.43 -12.06 4.29
CA LEU A 53 0.20 -11.20 5.45
C LEU A 53 -0.72 -11.85 6.50
N PRO A 54 -0.29 -12.94 7.18
CA PRO A 54 -1.11 -13.56 8.22
C PRO A 54 -1.25 -12.64 9.44
N LYS A 55 -2.44 -12.63 10.06
CA LYS A 55 -2.77 -11.77 11.22
C LYS A 55 -1.75 -11.88 12.36
N ARG A 56 -1.32 -13.11 12.70
CA ARG A 56 -0.29 -13.36 13.72
C ARG A 56 1.04 -12.61 13.48
N MET A 57 1.44 -12.43 12.22
CA MET A 57 2.67 -11.71 11.89
C MET A 57 2.51 -10.21 12.16
N LEU A 58 1.31 -9.68 11.95
CA LEU A 58 1.03 -8.28 12.23
C LEU A 58 1.03 -8.04 13.74
N GLU A 59 0.47 -8.94 14.53
CA GLU A 59 0.40 -8.86 16.00
C GLU A 59 1.77 -8.80 16.66
N THR A 60 2.79 -9.44 16.09
CA THR A 60 4.17 -9.42 16.62
C THR A 60 4.93 -8.13 16.29
N ARG A 61 4.39 -7.26 15.42
CA ARG A 61 5.04 -6.01 15.01
C ARG A 61 4.72 -4.89 16.01
N PRO A 62 5.60 -3.87 16.15
CA PRO A 62 5.26 -2.63 16.83
C PRO A 62 3.95 -2.03 16.31
N THR A 63 3.14 -1.48 17.20
CA THR A 63 1.83 -0.90 16.89
C THR A 63 1.99 0.51 16.32
N ASP A 64 2.38 0.58 15.06
CA ASP A 64 2.48 1.82 14.28
C ASP A 64 1.76 1.65 12.93
N LEU A 65 1.69 2.72 12.13
CA LEU A 65 1.15 2.67 10.76
C LEU A 65 1.96 1.70 9.88
N TRP A 66 3.27 1.68 10.07
CA TRP A 66 4.23 0.96 9.23
C TRP A 66 4.18 -0.56 9.40
N ARG A 67 3.48 -1.07 10.42
CA ARG A 67 3.17 -2.51 10.53
C ARG A 67 2.35 -3.02 9.34
N TRP A 68 1.69 -2.14 8.58
CA TRP A 68 0.89 -2.46 7.39
C TRP A 68 1.60 -2.13 6.07
N ARG A 69 2.94 -2.04 6.08
CA ARG A 69 3.80 -1.74 4.92
C ARG A 69 3.32 -2.33 3.59
N GLU A 70 2.93 -3.58 3.62
CA GLU A 70 2.55 -4.32 2.42
C GLU A 70 1.24 -3.81 1.78
N LEU A 71 0.43 -3.05 2.52
CA LEU A 71 -0.79 -2.40 2.05
C LEU A 71 -0.60 -0.90 1.75
N LEU A 72 0.61 -0.36 1.93
CA LEU A 72 0.90 1.04 1.65
C LEU A 72 1.62 1.15 0.29
N PRO A 73 1.44 2.25 -0.46
CA PRO A 73 2.09 2.46 -1.76
C PRO A 73 3.56 2.91 -1.62
N VAL A 74 4.32 2.30 -0.69
CA VAL A 74 5.73 2.64 -0.47
C VAL A 74 6.62 1.51 -1.00
N ARG A 75 7.43 1.82 -2.01
CA ARG A 75 8.30 0.84 -2.70
C ARG A 75 9.66 0.65 -2.03
N HIS A 76 10.19 1.71 -1.41
CA HIS A 76 11.53 1.71 -0.83
C HIS A 76 11.49 2.14 0.63
N THR A 77 12.22 1.43 1.47
CA THR A 77 12.35 1.73 2.89
C THR A 77 12.95 3.10 3.16
N ALA A 78 13.83 3.59 2.28
CA ALA A 78 14.39 4.94 2.37
C ALA A 78 13.35 6.07 2.25
N ASN A 79 12.17 5.81 1.68
CA ASN A 79 11.11 6.82 1.50
C ASN A 79 10.17 6.93 2.71
N ILE A 80 10.48 6.25 3.81
CA ILE A 80 9.64 6.17 4.98
C ILE A 80 9.92 7.36 5.88
N VAL A 81 8.83 8.03 6.25
CA VAL A 81 8.85 9.12 7.23
C VAL A 81 8.09 8.68 8.46
N SER A 82 8.76 8.66 9.61
CA SER A 82 8.16 8.35 10.91
C SER A 82 8.67 9.37 11.93
N LEU A 83 7.79 9.80 12.82
CA LEU A 83 8.10 10.78 13.87
C LEU A 83 8.32 10.13 15.24
N GLY A 84 8.44 8.81 15.31
CA GLY A 84 8.45 8.05 16.56
C GLY A 84 7.09 7.45 16.85
#